data_AF-A0A963EN32-F1
#
_entry.id   AF-A0A963EN32-F1
#
_cell.length_a   1.000
_cell.length_b   1.000
_cell.length_c   1.000
_cell.angle_alpha   90.00
_cell.angle_beta   90.00
_cell.angle_gamma   90.00
#
_symmetry.space_group_name_H-M   'P 1'
#
loop_
_entity.id
_entity.type
_entity.pdbx_description
1 polymer ?
#
loop_
_entity_poly.entity_id
_entity_poly.type
_entity_poly.pdbx_seq_one_letter_code
_entity_poly.pdbx_strand_id
1 'polypeptide(L)'
;LVTGGLVTALFEFDTLADYTKCGAFVAVVLSTLLLVLNSYTKDYDLGEIAQKHRQAGADLWIIRERYLSLLTDIRLNAASLDEIRMQRDRLVEDLHAVYTGAPSTNYKAYSEAQNALKKLQDMTFSDDEIDAFLPKELKRGIATPLNH
;
A
#
# COMPACT_ATOMS: atom_id res chain seq x y z
N LEU A 1 51.66 15.72 16.32
CA LEU A 1 52.34 14.79 15.39
C LEU A 1 51.76 13.36 15.42
N VAL A 2 51.06 12.92 16.48
CA VAL A 2 50.55 11.54 16.58
C VAL A 2 49.22 11.32 15.83
N THR A 3 48.40 12.36 15.67
CA THR A 3 47.13 12.28 14.90
C THR A 3 47.33 12.23 13.39
N GLY A 4 48.41 12.83 12.86
CA GLY A 4 48.74 12.77 11.44
C GLY A 4 49.19 11.38 10.99
N GLY A 5 49.97 10.69 11.82
CA GLY A 5 50.51 9.35 11.52
C GLY A 5 49.45 8.24 11.43
N LEU A 6 48.35 8.37 12.16
CA LEU A 6 47.28 7.35 12.21
C LEU A 6 46.37 7.43 10.98
N VAL A 7 46.14 8.65 10.47
CA VAL A 7 45.43 8.85 9.19
C VAL A 7 46.28 8.31 8.03
N THR A 8 47.59 8.55 8.01
CA THR A 8 48.47 8.01 6.97
C THR A 8 48.67 6.49 7.04
N ALA A 9 48.50 5.86 8.20
CA ALA A 9 48.57 4.41 8.35
C ALA A 9 47.25 3.70 7.99
N LEU A 10 46.10 4.34 8.22
CA LEU A 10 44.79 3.85 7.77
C LEU A 10 44.57 4.09 6.27
N PHE A 11 45.10 5.19 5.77
CA PHE A 11 45.12 5.56 4.35
C PHE A 11 46.57 5.56 3.89
N GLU A 12 47.22 4.39 3.81
CA GLU A 12 48.54 4.24 3.19
C GLU A 12 48.47 4.73 1.74
N PHE A 13 48.65 6.04 1.60
CA PHE A 13 48.40 6.84 0.40
C PHE A 13 49.33 6.42 -0.75
N ASP A 14 50.49 5.85 -0.43
CA ASP A 14 51.43 5.27 -1.40
C ASP A 14 50.86 4.04 -2.12
N THR A 15 50.05 3.21 -1.45
CA THR A 15 49.37 2.07 -2.12
C THR A 15 48.20 2.53 -2.97
N LEU A 16 47.57 3.65 -2.60
CA LEU A 16 46.50 4.28 -3.39
C LEU A 16 47.07 5.01 -4.62
N ALA A 17 48.30 5.54 -4.52
CA ALA A 17 49.00 6.25 -5.59
C ALA A 17 49.22 5.38 -6.83
N ASP A 18 49.57 4.09 -6.67
CA ASP A 18 49.76 3.17 -7.80
C ASP A 18 48.45 2.73 -8.47
N TYR A 19 47.34 2.70 -7.72
CA TYR A 19 46.00 2.40 -8.24
C TYR A 19 45.21 3.65 -8.66
N THR A 20 45.80 4.84 -8.60
CA THR A 20 45.11 6.14 -8.79
C THR A 20 44.26 6.22 -10.04
N LYS A 21 44.71 5.68 -11.18
CA LYS A 21 43.93 5.81 -12.43
C LYS A 21 42.68 4.92 -12.44
N CYS A 22 42.81 3.65 -12.06
CA CYS A 22 41.68 2.72 -12.00
C CYS A 22 40.76 3.04 -10.81
N GLY A 23 41.34 3.37 -9.66
CA GLY A 23 40.63 3.79 -8.45
C GLY A 23 39.88 5.10 -8.62
N ALA A 24 40.47 6.10 -9.30
CA ALA A 24 39.76 7.35 -9.60
C ALA A 24 38.61 7.11 -10.57
N PHE A 25 38.77 6.26 -11.60
CA PHE A 25 37.67 5.92 -12.50
C PHE A 25 36.53 5.22 -11.76
N VAL A 26 36.83 4.23 -10.92
CA VAL A 26 35.84 3.55 -10.09
C VAL A 26 35.17 4.52 -9.11
N ALA A 27 35.92 5.41 -8.47
CA ALA A 27 35.38 6.42 -7.57
C ALA A 27 34.44 7.40 -8.30
N VAL A 28 34.82 7.88 -9.49
CA VAL A 28 33.97 8.74 -10.31
C VAL A 28 32.69 8.02 -10.73
N VAL A 29 32.77 6.76 -11.15
CA VAL A 29 31.59 5.95 -11.49
C VAL A 29 30.69 5.76 -10.26
N LEU A 30 31.27 5.39 -9.11
CA LEU A 30 30.53 5.17 -7.87
C LEU A 30 29.87 6.47 -7.38
N SER A 31 30.60 7.59 -7.37
CA SER A 31 30.08 8.90 -7.00
C SER A 31 28.99 9.39 -7.94
N THR A 32 29.13 9.12 -9.25
CA THR A 32 28.08 9.46 -10.23
C THR A 32 26.84 8.60 -10.02
N LEU A 33 26.98 7.30 -9.75
CA LEU A 33 25.88 6.40 -9.39
C LEU A 33 25.19 6.85 -8.09
N LEU A 34 25.96 7.17 -7.05
CA LEU A 34 25.47 7.71 -5.78
C LEU A 34 24.73 9.04 -5.96
N LEU A 35 25.21 9.89 -6.87
CA LEU A 35 24.58 11.17 -7.21
C LEU A 35 23.26 10.96 -7.95
N VAL A 36 23.24 10.07 -8.95
CA VAL A 36 22.01 9.70 -9.68
C VAL A 36 20.99 9.09 -8.73
N LEU A 37 21.42 8.17 -7.85
CA LEU A 37 20.56 7.57 -6.84
C LEU A 37 20.01 8.63 -5.89
N ASN A 38 20.86 9.51 -5.33
CA ASN A 38 20.42 10.58 -4.43
C ASN A 38 19.48 11.58 -5.12
N SER A 39 19.76 11.97 -6.36
CA SER A 39 18.89 12.87 -7.13
C SER A 39 17.55 12.18 -7.38
N TYR A 40 17.56 10.91 -7.77
CA TYR A 40 16.33 10.15 -7.98
C TYR A 40 15.51 10.04 -6.69
N THR A 41 16.07 9.70 -5.53
CA THR A 41 15.30 9.69 -4.27
C THR A 41 14.90 11.07 -3.78
N LYS A 42 15.61 12.14 -4.15
CA LYS A 42 15.31 13.51 -3.71
C LYS A 42 14.23 14.18 -4.56
N ASP A 43 14.22 13.91 -5.86
CA ASP A 43 13.30 14.54 -6.82
C ASP A 43 12.06 13.67 -7.08
N TYR A 44 12.15 12.35 -6.87
CA TYR A 44 10.99 11.45 -6.95
C TYR A 44 10.42 11.26 -5.55
N ASP A 45 9.27 11.87 -5.34
CA ASP A 45 8.53 11.85 -4.08
C ASP A 45 7.82 10.51 -3.81
N LEU A 46 8.58 9.43 -3.99
CA LEU A 46 8.15 8.04 -3.76
C LEU A 46 7.74 7.85 -2.30
N GLY A 47 8.38 8.59 -1.38
CA GLY A 47 8.02 8.62 0.03
C GLY A 47 6.62 9.18 0.25
N GLU A 48 6.31 10.37 -0.28
CA GLU A 48 4.98 10.97 -0.14
C GLU A 48 3.92 10.15 -0.88
N ILE A 49 4.21 9.63 -2.08
CA ILE A 49 3.27 8.79 -2.83
C ILE A 49 2.96 7.49 -2.07
N ALA A 50 3.98 6.80 -1.54
CA ALA A 50 3.79 5.60 -0.75
C ALA A 50 3.00 5.90 0.54
N GLN A 51 3.29 7.03 1.19
CA GLN A 51 2.56 7.46 2.37
C GLN A 51 1.10 7.79 2.05
N LYS A 52 0.81 8.45 0.92
CA LYS A 52 -0.55 8.72 0.45
C LYS A 52 -1.33 7.44 0.13
N HIS A 53 -0.70 6.45 -0.49
CA HIS A 53 -1.32 5.13 -0.70
C HIS A 53 -1.62 4.43 0.63
N ARG A 54 -0.69 4.48 1.59
CA ARG A 54 -0.89 3.91 2.93
C ARG A 54 -2.05 4.61 3.66
N GLN A 55 -2.11 5.93 3.57
CA GLN A 55 -3.18 6.72 4.19
C GLN A 55 -4.55 6.37 3.57
N ALA A 56 -4.65 6.36 2.24
CA ALA A 56 -5.87 5.97 1.55
C ALA A 56 -6.32 4.54 1.93
N GLY A 57 -5.38 3.60 2.09
CA GLY A 57 -5.68 2.25 2.57
C GLY A 57 -6.24 2.22 4.00
N ALA A 58 -5.68 3.02 4.91
CA ALA A 58 -6.18 3.14 6.28
C ALA A 58 -7.58 3.77 6.33
N ASP A 59 -7.83 4.78 5.49
CA ASP A 59 -9.13 5.45 5.43
C ASP A 59 -10.21 4.50 4.86
N LEU A 60 -9.87 3.72 3.82
CA LEU A 60 -10.76 2.68 3.27
C LEU A 60 -11.08 1.58 4.30
N TRP A 61 -10.11 1.19 5.13
CA TRP A 61 -10.33 0.24 6.21
C TRP A 61 -11.39 0.76 7.20
N ILE A 62 -11.29 2.01 7.64
CA ILE A 62 -12.30 2.58 8.55
C ILE A 62 -13.71 2.55 7.95
N ILE A 63 -13.84 2.82 6.64
CA ILE A 63 -15.13 2.77 5.95
C ILE A 63 -15.68 1.34 5.91
N ARG A 64 -14.84 0.35 5.62
CA ARG A 64 -15.23 -1.07 5.64
C ARG A 64 -15.77 -1.49 7.00
N GLU A 65 -15.10 -1.09 8.07
CA GLU A 65 -15.49 -1.37 9.46
C GLU A 65 -16.85 -0.77 9.79
N ARG A 66 -17.10 0.47 9.34
CA ARG A 66 -18.39 1.14 9.53
C ARG A 66 -19.51 0.45 8.76
N TYR A 67 -19.25 -0.05 7.55
CA TYR A 67 -20.22 -0.87 6.82
C TYR A 67 -20.54 -2.19 7.53
N LEU A 68 -19.54 -2.87 8.10
CA LEU A 68 -19.78 -4.09 8.88
C LEU A 68 -20.61 -3.82 10.15
N SER A 69 -20.34 -2.70 10.83
CA SER A 69 -21.16 -2.24 11.95
C SER A 69 -22.60 -1.99 11.52
N LEU A 70 -22.81 -1.24 10.44
CA LEU A 70 -24.14 -0.95 9.90
C LEU A 70 -24.90 -2.23 9.51
N LEU A 71 -24.23 -3.19 8.86
CA LEU A 71 -24.81 -4.50 8.53
C LEU A 71 -25.23 -5.27 9.79
N THR A 72 -24.43 -5.19 10.85
CA THR A 72 -24.74 -5.82 12.14
C THR A 72 -25.96 -5.15 12.77
N ASP A 73 -26.04 -3.81 12.77
CA ASP A 73 -27.17 -3.06 13.32
C ASP A 73 -28.48 -3.35 12.56
N ILE A 74 -28.40 -3.49 11.23
CA ILE A 74 -29.52 -3.94 10.38
C ILE A 74 -30.00 -5.33 10.80
N ARG A 75 -29.06 -6.27 11.00
CA ARG A 75 -29.39 -7.66 11.34
C ARG A 75 -29.97 -7.81 12.75
N LEU A 76 -29.52 -6.99 13.70
CA LEU A 76 -30.06 -6.92 15.05
C LEU A 76 -31.38 -6.12 15.12
N ASN A 77 -31.84 -5.56 13.99
CA ASN A 77 -33.01 -4.69 13.90
C ASN A 77 -32.95 -3.51 14.91
N ALA A 78 -31.72 -3.05 15.20
CA ALA A 78 -31.41 -2.10 16.26
C ALA A 78 -31.57 -0.64 15.83
N ALA A 79 -31.75 -0.38 14.54
CA ALA A 79 -31.89 0.95 13.95
C ALA A 79 -33.12 1.06 13.05
N SER A 80 -33.70 2.25 12.96
CA SER A 80 -34.82 2.52 12.06
C SER A 80 -34.37 2.57 10.59
N LEU A 81 -35.30 2.31 9.67
CA LEU A 81 -35.01 2.28 8.23
C LEU A 81 -34.44 3.61 7.70
N ASP A 82 -34.91 4.74 8.24
CA ASP A 82 -34.46 6.07 7.83
C ASP A 82 -33.05 6.39 8.36
N GLU A 83 -32.72 5.95 9.58
CA GLU A 83 -31.36 6.06 10.12
C GLU A 83 -30.36 5.23 9.31
N ILE A 84 -30.74 4.01 8.92
CA ILE A 84 -29.91 3.13 8.08
C ILE A 84 -29.64 3.78 6.72
N ARG A 85 -30.65 4.38 6.09
CA ARG A 85 -30.50 5.08 4.80
C ARG A 85 -29.58 6.28 4.93
N MET A 86 -29.77 7.10 5.97
CA MET A 86 -28.92 8.26 6.23
C MET A 86 -27.46 7.85 6.48
N GLN A 87 -27.21 6.79 7.26
CA GLN A 87 -25.86 6.31 7.52
C GLN A 87 -25.21 5.74 6.25
N ARG A 88 -25.96 5.00 5.43
CA ARG A 88 -25.49 4.51 4.13
C ARG A 88 -25.09 5.68 3.23
N ASP A 89 -25.92 6.71 3.11
CA ASP A 89 -25.65 7.82 2.19
C ASP A 89 -24.39 8.58 2.63
N ARG A 90 -24.21 8.80 3.95
CA ARG A 90 -22.96 9.35 4.50
C ARG A 90 -21.74 8.48 4.22
N LEU A 91 -21.87 7.15 4.35
CA LEU A 91 -20.76 6.24 4.04
C LEU A 91 -20.36 6.28 2.56
N VAL A 92 -21.32 6.47 1.66
CA VAL A 92 -21.05 6.62 0.22
C VAL A 92 -20.31 7.93 -0.06
N GLU A 93 -20.70 9.04 0.59
CA GLU A 93 -20.00 10.32 0.50
C GLU A 93 -18.57 10.23 1.03
N ASP A 94 -18.39 9.63 2.22
CA ASP A 94 -17.07 9.41 2.83
C ASP A 94 -16.17 8.55 1.92
N LEU A 95 -16.73 7.49 1.33
CA LEU A 95 -16.02 6.62 0.39
C LEU A 95 -15.58 7.38 -0.86
N HIS A 96 -16.44 8.24 -1.40
CA HIS A 96 -16.12 9.06 -2.55
C HIS A 96 -14.97 10.03 -2.23
N ALA A 97 -15.00 10.67 -1.06
CA ALA A 97 -13.94 11.57 -0.62
C ALA A 97 -12.57 10.87 -0.56
N VAL A 98 -12.51 9.67 0.02
CA VAL A 98 -11.27 8.87 0.10
C VAL A 98 -10.75 8.50 -1.28
N TYR A 99 -11.63 8.08 -2.20
CA TYR A 99 -11.21 7.78 -3.58
C TYR A 99 -10.71 9.00 -4.34
N THR A 100 -11.33 10.17 -4.16
CA THR A 100 -10.88 11.41 -4.80
C THR A 100 -9.54 11.91 -4.26
N GLY A 101 -9.23 11.64 -2.99
CA GLY A 101 -7.95 11.99 -2.37
C GLY A 101 -6.82 10.99 -2.62
N ALA A 102 -7.12 9.81 -3.17
CA ALA A 102 -6.14 8.77 -3.41
C ALA A 102 -5.22 9.11 -4.60
N PRO A 103 -3.89 8.87 -4.50
CA PRO A 103 -2.98 9.08 -5.61
C PRO A 103 -3.32 8.16 -6.80
N SER A 104 -3.28 8.72 -8.00
CA SER A 104 -3.63 7.99 -9.23
C SER A 104 -2.64 6.84 -9.48
N THR A 105 -3.16 5.65 -9.80
CA THR A 105 -2.35 4.49 -10.15
C THR A 105 -1.86 4.61 -11.60
N ASN A 106 -0.69 4.03 -11.89
CA ASN A 106 -0.15 4.02 -13.25
C ASN A 106 -0.95 3.07 -14.16
N TYR A 107 -1.09 3.40 -15.44
CA TYR A 107 -1.85 2.61 -16.42
C TYR A 107 -1.42 1.13 -16.47
N LYS A 108 -0.11 0.86 -16.33
CA LYS A 108 0.43 -0.51 -16.27
C LYS A 108 -0.09 -1.28 -15.05
N ALA A 109 -0.09 -0.65 -13.88
CA ALA A 109 -0.61 -1.24 -12.65
C ALA A 109 -2.13 -1.47 -12.72
N TYR A 110 -2.87 -0.53 -13.32
CA TYR A 110 -4.30 -0.68 -13.58
C TYR A 110 -4.59 -1.86 -14.53
N SER A 111 -3.86 -1.98 -15.62
CA SER A 111 -4.02 -3.08 -16.58
C SER A 111 -3.68 -4.45 -15.96
N GLU A 112 -2.69 -4.51 -15.09
CA GLU A 112 -2.29 -5.73 -14.38
C GLU A 112 -3.35 -6.14 -13.35
N ALA A 113 -3.82 -5.19 -12.53
CA ALA A 113 -4.94 -5.40 -11.62
C ALA A 113 -6.21 -5.82 -12.37
N GLN A 114 -6.53 -5.18 -13.51
CA GLN A 114 -7.70 -5.53 -14.31
C GLN A 114 -7.61 -6.95 -14.91
N ASN A 115 -6.41 -7.39 -15.30
CA ASN A 115 -6.19 -8.74 -15.79
C ASN A 115 -6.39 -9.78 -14.67
N ALA A 116 -5.88 -9.50 -13.47
CA ALA A 116 -6.12 -10.32 -12.29
C ALA A 116 -7.62 -10.41 -11.96
N LEU A 117 -8.31 -9.25 -11.87
CA LEU A 117 -9.74 -9.16 -11.62
C LEU A 117 -10.61 -9.92 -12.63
N LYS A 118 -10.30 -9.86 -13.93
CA LYS A 118 -11.12 -10.48 -14.98
C LYS A 118 -10.80 -11.94 -15.25
N LYS A 119 -9.54 -12.36 -15.08
CA LYS A 119 -9.08 -13.71 -15.48
C LYS A 119 -8.76 -14.64 -14.32
N LEU A 120 -8.50 -14.10 -13.13
CA LEU A 120 -8.20 -14.88 -11.92
C LEU A 120 -9.38 -14.96 -10.95
N GLN A 121 -10.56 -14.46 -11.35
CA GLN A 121 -11.77 -14.43 -10.51
C GLN A 121 -11.65 -13.60 -9.22
N ASP A 122 -10.66 -12.72 -9.07
CA ASP A 122 -10.48 -11.82 -7.90
C ASP A 122 -11.67 -10.86 -7.66
N MET A 123 -12.66 -10.81 -8.56
CA MET A 123 -13.89 -10.00 -8.42
C MET A 123 -15.14 -10.84 -8.08
N THR A 124 -15.03 -12.17 -8.11
CA THR A 124 -16.10 -13.10 -7.72
C THR A 124 -15.62 -13.89 -6.53
N PHE A 125 -15.98 -13.43 -5.34
CA PHE A 125 -15.77 -14.21 -4.13
C PHE A 125 -16.70 -15.42 -4.15
N SER A 126 -16.15 -16.59 -3.84
CA SER A 126 -16.99 -17.74 -3.53
C SER A 126 -17.81 -17.48 -2.26
N ASP A 127 -18.91 -18.20 -2.07
CA ASP A 127 -19.74 -18.06 -0.86
C ASP A 127 -18.92 -18.29 0.42
N ASP A 128 -17.95 -19.20 0.37
CA ASP A 128 -17.03 -19.51 1.49
C ASP A 128 -16.05 -18.35 1.78
N GLU A 129 -15.56 -17.66 0.75
CA GLU A 129 -14.69 -16.48 0.91
C GLU A 129 -15.45 -15.29 1.48
N ILE A 130 -16.69 -15.07 1.03
CA ILE A 130 -17.56 -14.03 1.59
C ILE A 130 -17.78 -14.30 3.08
N ASP A 131 -18.10 -15.54 3.45
CA ASP A 131 -18.31 -15.94 4.84
C ASP A 131 -17.02 -15.88 5.69
N ALA A 132 -15.83 -15.91 5.08
CA ALA A 132 -14.57 -15.66 5.78
C ALA A 132 -14.42 -14.19 6.20
N PHE A 133 -14.98 -13.25 5.42
CA PHE A 133 -14.97 -11.82 5.74
C PHE A 133 -16.05 -11.38 6.73
N LEU A 134 -17.06 -12.21 6.96
CA LEU A 134 -18.21 -11.88 7.79
C LEU A 134 -18.05 -12.38 9.24
N PRO A 135 -18.48 -11.60 10.24
CA PRO A 135 -18.70 -12.07 11.61
C PRO A 135 -19.63 -13.29 11.64
N LYS A 136 -19.50 -14.16 12.66
CA LYS A 136 -20.24 -15.44 12.75
C LYS A 136 -21.76 -15.25 12.60
N GLU A 137 -22.25 -14.11 13.04
CA GLU A 137 -23.65 -13.70 13.04
C GLU A 137 -24.16 -13.48 11.61
N LEU A 138 -23.30 -13.05 10.68
CA LEU A 138 -23.62 -12.67 9.30
C LEU A 138 -23.33 -13.76 8.27
N LYS A 139 -22.62 -14.83 8.66
CA LYS A 139 -22.36 -15.98 7.78
C LYS A 139 -23.66 -16.63 7.34
N ARG A 140 -23.72 -17.11 6.09
CA ARG A 140 -24.83 -17.94 5.64
C ARG A 140 -24.71 -19.30 6.32
N GLY A 141 -25.35 -19.42 7.49
CA GLY A 141 -25.43 -20.69 8.20
C GLY A 141 -25.87 -21.80 7.27
N ILE A 142 -25.03 -22.83 7.14
CA ILE A 142 -25.26 -24.17 6.59
C ILE A 142 -26.68 -24.27 6.01
N ALA A 143 -26.79 -24.01 4.71
CA ALA A 143 -28.03 -24.25 3.98
C ALA A 143 -28.42 -25.71 4.20
N THR A 144 -29.43 -25.94 5.03
CA THR A 144 -30.05 -27.26 5.15
C THR A 144 -30.61 -27.57 3.77
N PRO A 145 -30.20 -28.66 3.10
CA PRO A 145 -30.74 -28.98 1.78
C PRO A 145 -32.24 -29.20 1.94
N LEU A 146 -33.03 -28.38 1.24
CA LEU A 146 -34.45 -28.64 1.05
C LEU A 146 -34.56 -29.88 0.17
N ASN A 147 -34.66 -31.04 0.81
CA ASN A 147 -35.10 -32.27 0.16
C ASN A 147 -36.55 -32.07 -0.30
N HIS A 148 -36.77 -32.12 -1.60
CA HIS A 148 -38.09 -32.30 -2.19
C HIS A 148 -38.13 -33.61 -2.95
#